data_AF-A0A821P8Z3-F1
#
_entry.id   AF-A0A821P8Z3-F1
#
_cell.length_a   1.000
_cell.length_b   1.000
_cell.length_c   1.000
_cell.angle_alpha   90.00
_cell.angle_beta   90.00
_cell.angle_gamma   90.00
#
_symmetry.space_group_name_H-M   'P 1'
#
loop_
_entity.id
_entity.type
_entity.pdbx_description
1 polymer ?
#
loop_
_entity_poly.entity_id
_entity_poly.type
_entity_poly.pdbx_seq_one_letter_code
_entity_poly.pdbx_strand_id
1 'polypeptide(L)'
;NKLLTLANGERIRLQDYCSLLFEVGDLKYASPATVSRCGMIYIDPENLGPYPIWKRWLNMNLTDRSNEKNQLDLLYDRYTKNVLNFIYHGLTETGQRPRMKMIVPFQVNIIVQLTKLLDSLFLPLI
;
A
#
# COMPACT_ATOMS: atom_id res chain seq x y z
N ASN A 1 6.42 -0.44 -32.19
CA ASN A 1 5.33 0.24 -32.93
C ASN A 1 4.49 1.04 -31.94
N LYS A 2 4.52 2.38 -32.04
CA LYS A 2 3.78 3.33 -31.18
C LYS A 2 2.46 3.71 -31.85
N LEU A 3 1.62 2.73 -32.18
CA LEU A 3 0.36 2.94 -32.89
C LEU A 3 -0.79 2.30 -32.10
N LEU A 4 -1.75 3.11 -31.68
CA LEU A 4 -2.98 2.67 -31.04
C LEU A 4 -4.05 2.46 -32.13
N THR A 5 -4.61 1.26 -32.20
CA THR A 5 -5.71 0.94 -33.12
C THR A 5 -7.01 0.88 -32.33
N LEU A 6 -7.98 1.71 -32.69
CA LEU A 6 -9.29 1.76 -32.06
C LEU A 6 -10.24 0.72 -32.68
N ALA A 7 -11.34 0.40 -31.98
CA ALA A 7 -12.31 -0.61 -32.43
C ALA A 7 -13.01 -0.26 -33.75
N ASN A 8 -13.11 1.04 -34.08
CA ASN A 8 -13.62 1.55 -35.35
C ASN A 8 -12.59 1.46 -36.51
N GLY A 9 -11.38 0.94 -36.24
CA GLY A 9 -10.30 0.81 -37.22
C GLY A 9 -9.38 2.03 -37.34
N GLU A 10 -9.66 3.12 -36.62
CA GLU A 10 -8.82 4.31 -36.61
C GLU A 10 -7.46 4.02 -35.96
N ARG A 11 -6.41 4.66 -36.49
CA ARG A 11 -5.01 4.43 -36.10
C ARG A 11 -4.38 5.73 -35.62
N ILE A 12 -4.10 5.80 -34.32
CA ILE A 12 -3.50 6.97 -33.67
C ILE A 12 -2.03 6.68 -33.37
N ARG A 13 -1.13 7.54 -33.86
CA ARG A 13 0.30 7.43 -33.54
C ARG A 13 0.59 8.08 -32.19
N LEU A 14 1.11 7.29 -31.24
CA LEU A 14 1.55 7.79 -29.94
C LEU A 14 2.84 8.60 -30.13
N GLN A 15 2.85 9.80 -29.60
CA GLN A 15 4.00 10.71 -29.63
C GLN A 15 5.10 10.24 -28.69
N ASP A 16 6.33 10.71 -28.88
CA ASP A 16 7.48 10.23 -28.12
C ASP A 16 7.44 10.60 -26.64
N TYR A 17 6.72 11.65 -26.28
CA TYR A 17 6.49 12.08 -24.90
C TYR A 17 5.34 11.31 -24.19
N CYS A 18 4.67 10.38 -24.87
CA CYS A 18 3.60 9.59 -24.28
C CYS A 18 4.15 8.32 -23.61
N SER A 19 3.83 8.16 -22.33
CA SER A 19 4.19 6.99 -21.52
C SER A 19 2.93 6.31 -20.98
N LEU A 20 2.89 4.97 -21.02
CA LEU A 20 1.82 4.18 -20.45
C LEU A 20 2.35 3.48 -19.19
N LEU A 21 1.61 3.62 -18.09
CA LEU A 21 1.89 2.96 -16.81
C LEU A 21 0.66 2.15 -16.42
N PHE A 22 0.90 0.93 -15.94
CA PHE A 22 -0.14 0.04 -15.44
C PHE A 22 0.21 -0.40 -14.02
N GLU A 23 -0.76 -0.33 -13.11
CA GLU A 23 -0.70 -0.96 -11.80
C GLU A 23 -1.53 -2.25 -11.86
N VAL A 24 -0.88 -3.39 -11.66
CA VAL A 24 -1.51 -4.72 -11.77
C VAL A 24 -1.20 -5.53 -10.52
N GLY A 25 -2.21 -6.25 -10.01
CA GLY A 25 -2.04 -7.08 -8.80
C GLY A 25 -1.31 -8.39 -9.07
N ASP A 26 -1.62 -9.07 -10.18
CA ASP A 26 -0.87 -10.23 -10.65
C ASP A 26 -0.90 -10.34 -12.19
N LEU A 27 0.00 -11.16 -12.74
CA LEU A 27 0.13 -11.42 -14.18
C LEU A 27 -0.31 -12.84 -14.56
N LYS A 28 -1.10 -13.52 -13.72
CA LYS A 28 -1.40 -14.96 -13.89
C LYS A 28 -2.09 -15.29 -15.21
N TYR A 29 -2.85 -14.35 -15.75
CA TYR A 29 -3.61 -14.50 -16.99
C TYR A 29 -2.95 -13.80 -18.19
N ALA A 30 -1.76 -13.21 -18.00
CA ALA A 30 -1.05 -12.53 -19.06
C ALA A 30 -0.09 -13.50 -19.76
N SER A 31 -0.10 -13.51 -21.10
CA SER A 31 0.87 -14.31 -21.85
C SER A 31 2.27 -13.66 -21.76
N PRO A 32 3.37 -14.44 -21.72
CA PRO A 32 4.73 -13.91 -21.75
C PRO A 32 4.99 -12.99 -22.96
N ALA A 33 4.35 -13.28 -24.10
CA ALA A 33 4.46 -12.46 -25.31
C ALA A 33 3.77 -11.09 -25.20
N THR A 34 2.72 -10.98 -24.37
CA THR A 34 2.02 -9.72 -24.12
C THR A 34 2.88 -8.81 -23.25
N VAL A 35 3.45 -9.36 -22.18
CA VAL A 35 4.17 -8.58 -21.18
C VAL A 35 5.60 -8.26 -21.60
N SER A 36 6.24 -9.08 -22.46
CA SER A 36 7.64 -8.88 -22.91
C SER A 36 7.92 -7.53 -23.59
N ARG A 37 6.88 -6.81 -24.01
CA ARG A 37 6.99 -5.47 -24.63
C ARG A 37 7.00 -4.33 -23.61
N CYS A 38 6.78 -4.64 -22.32
CA CYS A 38 6.74 -3.67 -21.23
C CYS A 38 8.00 -3.83 -20.34
N GLY A 39 8.42 -2.73 -19.70
CA GLY A 39 9.33 -2.82 -18.56
C GLY A 39 8.53 -3.16 -17.31
N MET A 40 8.95 -4.18 -16.56
CA MET A 40 8.29 -4.58 -15.31
C MET A 40 9.10 -4.11 -14.11
N ILE A 41 8.40 -3.55 -13.14
CA ILE A 41 8.94 -3.23 -11.82
C ILE A 41 8.17 -4.09 -10.82
N TYR A 42 8.86 -5.03 -10.19
CA TYR A 42 8.27 -5.86 -9.14
C TYR A 42 8.47 -5.16 -7.80
N ILE A 43 7.36 -4.92 -7.09
CA ILE A 43 7.36 -4.36 -5.75
C ILE A 43 7.03 -5.49 -4.79
N ASP A 44 7.95 -5.77 -3.87
CA ASP A 44 7.71 -6.72 -2.80
C ASP A 44 6.82 -6.06 -1.73
N PRO A 45 5.59 -6.57 -1.50
CA PRO A 45 4.70 -6.02 -0.48
C PRO A 45 5.26 -6.13 0.94
N GLU A 46 6.11 -7.13 1.23
CA GLU A 46 6.74 -7.29 2.55
C GLU A 46 7.75 -6.16 2.83
N ASN A 47 8.44 -5.68 1.78
CA ASN A 47 9.40 -4.58 1.92
C ASN A 47 8.74 -3.20 2.01
N LEU A 48 7.57 -3.00 1.36
CA LEU A 48 6.85 -1.74 1.46
C LEU A 48 6.29 -1.53 2.88
N GLY A 49 5.71 -2.60 3.42
CA GLY A 49 5.17 -2.63 4.76
C GLY A 49 4.05 -1.60 5.06
N PRO A 50 3.56 -1.60 6.30
CA PRO A 50 2.47 -0.72 6.74
C PRO A 50 2.88 0.73 7.04
N TYR A 51 4.17 0.96 7.30
CA TYR A 51 4.68 2.25 7.79
C TYR A 51 4.53 3.42 6.81
N PRO A 52 4.74 3.28 5.49
CA PRO A 52 4.55 4.40 4.55
C PRO A 52 3.14 4.99 4.57
N ILE A 53 2.12 4.17 4.83
CA ILE A 53 0.73 4.62 4.91
C ILE A 53 0.49 5.41 6.19
N TRP A 54 1.00 4.90 7.31
CA TRP A 54 0.98 5.62 8.57
C TRP A 54 1.65 7.00 8.45
N LYS A 55 2.85 7.04 7.88
CA LYS A 55 3.61 8.28 7.66
C LYS A 55 2.88 9.25 6.73
N ARG A 56 2.26 8.74 5.66
CA ARG A 56 1.41 9.54 4.76
C ARG A 56 0.24 10.16 5.52
N TRP A 57 -0.46 9.39 6.34
CA TRP A 57 -1.60 9.86 7.13
C TRP A 57 -1.19 10.95 8.12
N LEU A 58 -0.10 10.75 8.87
CA LEU A 58 0.46 11.77 9.77
C LEU A 58 0.78 13.08 9.02
N ASN A 59 1.35 12.97 7.81
CA ASN A 59 1.72 14.13 7.02
C ASN A 59 0.53 14.87 6.41
N MET A 60 -0.59 14.18 6.13
CA MET A 60 -1.79 14.80 5.57
C MET A 60 -2.67 15.45 6.63
N ASN A 61 -2.87 14.81 7.78
CA ASN A 61 -3.88 15.22 8.76
C ASN A 61 -3.34 16.09 9.90
N LEU A 62 -2.04 16.05 10.16
CA LEU A 62 -1.43 16.75 11.30
C LEU A 62 -0.37 17.76 10.89
N THR A 63 -0.41 18.27 9.66
CA THR A 63 0.61 19.14 9.04
C THR A 63 1.20 20.18 9.99
N ASP A 64 0.35 20.88 10.74
CA ASP A 64 0.74 21.97 11.64
C ASP A 64 0.97 21.54 13.11
N ARG A 65 0.78 20.26 13.43
CA ARG A 65 0.82 19.70 14.80
C ARG A 65 2.01 18.76 15.02
N SER A 66 3.21 19.31 14.90
CA SER A 66 4.48 18.54 14.96
C SER A 66 4.65 17.72 16.25
N ASN A 67 4.19 18.23 17.39
CA ASN A 67 4.26 17.50 18.66
C ASN A 67 3.37 16.25 18.67
N GLU A 68 2.13 16.36 18.18
CA GLU A 68 1.20 15.23 18.07
C GLU A 68 1.72 14.18 17.10
N LYS A 69 2.30 14.59 15.96
CA LYS A 69 2.95 13.66 15.02
C LYS A 69 4.01 12.81 15.73
N ASN A 70 4.91 13.45 16.47
CA ASN A 70 6.00 12.75 17.16
C ASN A 70 5.46 11.77 18.22
N GLN A 71 4.45 12.18 18.99
CA GLN A 71 3.84 11.29 19.99
C GLN A 71 3.15 10.09 19.33
N LEU A 72 2.41 10.30 18.25
CA LEU A 72 1.74 9.22 17.53
C LEU A 72 2.73 8.28 16.84
N ASP A 73 3.83 8.79 16.30
CA ASP A 73 4.88 7.94 15.70
C ASP A 73 5.57 7.07 16.77
N LEU A 74 5.86 7.63 17.96
CA LEU A 74 6.36 6.85 19.10
C LEU A 74 5.38 5.75 19.54
N LEU A 75 4.07 6.04 19.54
CA LEU A 75 3.03 5.06 19.86
C LEU A 75 2.93 3.96 18.78
N TYR A 76 3.07 4.32 17.51
CA TYR A 76 3.09 3.37 16.41
C TYR A 76 4.25 2.36 16.56
N ASP A 77 5.45 2.85 16.83
CA ASP A 77 6.62 1.98 17.01
C ASP A 77 6.50 1.09 18.24
N ARG A 78 5.95 1.62 19.35
CA ARG A 78 5.78 0.85 20.59
C ARG A 78 4.73 -0.23 20.49
N TYR A 79 3.57 0.07 19.91
CA TYR A 79 2.40 -0.80 19.96
C TYR A 79 2.08 -1.39 18.60
N THR A 80 1.80 -0.54 17.62
CA THR A 80 1.27 -0.95 16.32
C THR A 80 2.21 -1.90 15.60
N LYS A 81 3.51 -1.61 15.58
CA LYS A 81 4.53 -2.48 14.96
C LYS A 81 4.54 -3.90 15.55
N ASN A 82 4.53 -4.01 16.88
CA ASN A 82 4.56 -5.30 17.58
C ASN A 82 3.25 -6.08 17.36
N VAL A 83 2.11 -5.40 17.41
CA VAL A 83 0.80 -6.01 17.15
C VAL A 83 0.70 -6.51 15.71
N LEU A 84 1.20 -5.76 14.73
CA LEU A 84 1.23 -6.20 13.34
C LEU A 84 2.17 -7.39 13.14
N ASN A 85 3.34 -7.40 13.77
CA ASN A 85 4.24 -8.55 13.75
C ASN A 85 3.60 -9.80 14.36
N PHE A 86 2.84 -9.64 15.44
CA PHE A 86 2.09 -10.73 16.04
C PHE A 86 0.97 -11.24 15.10
N ILE A 87 0.20 -10.33 14.51
CA ILE A 87 -0.88 -10.65 13.57
C ILE A 87 -0.33 -11.39 12.33
N TYR A 88 0.71 -10.85 11.70
CA TYR A 88 1.20 -11.34 10.42
C TYR A 88 2.22 -12.46 10.54
N HIS A 89 3.05 -12.49 11.58
CA HIS A 89 4.12 -13.49 11.69
C HIS A 89 3.95 -14.40 12.91
N GLY A 90 2.96 -14.16 13.77
CA GLY A 90 2.79 -14.92 15.02
C GLY A 90 3.93 -14.68 16.02
N LEU A 91 4.72 -13.63 15.82
CA LEU A 91 5.87 -13.33 16.66
C LEU A 91 5.40 -12.68 17.97
N THR A 92 5.74 -13.29 19.10
CA THR A 92 5.61 -12.68 20.43
C THR A 92 6.98 -12.52 21.06
N GLU A 93 7.11 -11.62 22.05
CA GLU A 93 8.34 -11.44 22.83
C GLU A 93 8.83 -12.74 23.50
N THR A 94 7.93 -13.71 23.70
CA THR A 94 8.19 -15.00 24.36
C THR A 94 8.35 -16.18 23.40
N GLY A 95 8.31 -15.96 22.07
CA GLY A 95 8.48 -17.01 21.05
C GLY A 95 7.51 -16.91 19.88
N GLN A 96 7.50 -17.93 19.01
CA GLN A 96 6.54 -18.05 17.90
C GLN A 96 5.24 -18.72 18.37
N ARG A 97 4.12 -18.04 18.15
CA ARG A 97 2.76 -18.58 18.29
C ARG A 97 2.16 -18.87 16.92
N PRO A 98 1.18 -19.77 16.81
CA PRO A 98 0.49 -20.01 15.54
C PRO A 98 -0.14 -18.71 15.03
N ARG A 99 0.13 -18.38 13.76
CA ARG A 99 -0.43 -17.22 13.06
C ARG A 99 -1.95 -17.22 13.19
N MET A 100 -2.55 -16.04 13.40
CA MET A 100 -3.99 -15.93 13.54
C MET A 100 -4.69 -16.37 12.23
N LYS A 101 -5.54 -17.40 12.34
CA LYS A 101 -6.18 -18.07 11.18
C LYS A 101 -7.33 -17.27 10.55
N MET A 102 -7.82 -16.21 11.21
CA MET A 102 -9.05 -15.48 10.84
C MET A 102 -8.76 -14.08 10.27
N ILE A 103 -7.59 -13.87 9.65
CA ILE A 103 -7.20 -12.56 9.13
C ILE A 103 -6.93 -12.68 7.63
N VAL A 104 -7.61 -11.84 6.84
CA VAL A 104 -7.36 -11.71 5.40
C VAL A 104 -5.95 -11.12 5.23
N PRO A 105 -5.05 -11.74 4.44
CA PRO A 105 -3.61 -11.46 4.47
C PRO A 105 -3.17 -10.11 3.89
N PHE A 106 -4.09 -9.20 3.58
CA PHE A 106 -3.72 -7.88 3.06
C PHE A 106 -3.17 -7.00 4.19
N GLN A 107 -1.85 -6.95 4.27
CA GLN A 107 -1.08 -6.32 5.35
C GLN A 107 -1.39 -4.82 5.56
N VAL A 108 -1.92 -4.21 4.52
CA VAL A 108 -2.08 -2.77 4.36
C VAL A 108 -3.41 -2.28 4.94
N ASN A 109 -4.46 -3.11 4.85
CA ASN A 109 -5.82 -2.72 5.19
C ASN A 109 -6.01 -2.46 6.70
N ILE A 110 -5.27 -3.17 7.55
CA ILE A 110 -5.36 -2.99 9.01
C ILE A 110 -4.93 -1.57 9.39
N ILE A 111 -3.83 -1.07 8.82
CA ILE A 111 -3.40 0.31 9.08
C ILE A 111 -4.38 1.32 8.49
N VAL A 112 -4.91 1.07 7.29
CA VAL A 112 -5.92 1.96 6.69
C VAL A 112 -7.18 2.05 7.58
N GLN A 113 -7.60 0.95 8.21
CA GLN A 113 -8.71 0.96 9.14
C GLN A 113 -8.37 1.69 10.44
N LEU A 114 -7.16 1.50 10.98
CA LEU A 114 -6.67 2.24 12.14
C LEU A 114 -6.66 3.75 11.87
N THR A 115 -6.12 4.18 10.73
CA THR A 115 -6.09 5.60 10.36
C THR A 115 -7.49 6.18 10.22
N LYS A 116 -8.44 5.45 9.65
CA LYS A 116 -9.85 5.88 9.58
C LYS A 116 -10.51 6.00 10.96
N LEU A 117 -10.18 5.10 11.87
CA LEU A 117 -10.64 5.16 13.25
C LEU A 117 -10.06 6.38 13.96
N LEU A 118 -8.76 6.63 13.79
CA LEU A 118 -8.12 7.83 14.33
C LEU A 118 -8.70 9.11 13.73
N ASP A 119 -9.01 9.13 12.44
CA ASP A 119 -9.73 10.25 11.81
C ASP A 119 -11.06 10.50 12.53
N SER A 120 -11.83 9.46 12.84
CA SER A 120 -13.10 9.62 13.59
C SER A 120 -12.92 10.14 15.02
N LEU A 121 -11.77 9.89 15.66
CA LEU A 121 -11.46 10.38 17.00
C LEU A 121 -10.88 11.80 17.02
N PHE A 122 -10.14 12.17 15.97
CA PHE A 122 -9.45 13.46 15.87
C PHE A 122 -10.18 14.49 15.01
N LEU A 123 -11.19 14.09 14.24
CA LEU A 123 -12.12 15.03 13.64
C LEU A 123 -12.80 15.82 14.77
N PRO A 124 -12.82 17.16 14.71
CA PRO A 124 -13.81 17.88 15.48
C PRO A 124 -15.18 17.39 14.99
N LEU A 125 -16.01 16.92 15.91
CA LEU A 125 -17.45 16.90 15.69
C LEU A 125 -17.82 18.28 15.13
N ILE A 126 -18.17 18.34 13.85
CA ILE A 126 -18.97 19.45 13.33
C ILE A 126 -20.31 19.38 14.04
#